data_AF-A0A3R6KVC3-F1
#
_entry.id   AF-A0A3R6KVC3-F1
#
_cell.length_a   1.000
_cell.length_b   1.000
_cell.length_c   1.000
_cell.angle_alpha   90.00
_cell.angle_beta   90.00
_cell.angle_gamma   90.00
#
_symmetry.space_group_name_H-M   'P 1'
#
loop_
_entity.id
_entity.type
_entity.pdbx_description
1 polymer ?
#
loop_
_entity_poly.entity_id
_entity_poly.type
_entity_poly.pdbx_seq_one_letter_code
_entity_poly.pdbx_strand_id
1 'polypeptide(L)'
;MIYKNIAFQAAPFFYNLSFDDRITLVGGDSGTGKTVLYEILEDLKLTDEYHAIKLFNYKSENILEDLKKCRNSFVVIDNADILITNDIRKFINFEFSNQYMLFLRNCDGLNVSDKSFKVLKLKDNKITLEEEV
;
A
#
# COMPACT_ATOMS: atom_id res chain seq x y z
N MET A 1 6.48 -1.82 -12.06
CA MET A 1 6.27 -1.08 -10.81
C MET A 1 6.13 0.39 -11.14
N ILE A 2 5.19 1.07 -10.48
CA ILE A 2 4.97 2.52 -10.60
C ILE A 2 6.04 3.26 -9.78
N TYR A 3 6.20 2.88 -8.52
CA TYR A 3 7.27 3.36 -7.64
C TYR A 3 8.12 2.19 -7.17
N LYS A 4 9.43 2.26 -7.44
CA LYS A 4 10.41 1.37 -6.78
C LYS A 4 10.68 1.81 -5.35
N ASN A 5 10.58 3.11 -5.09
CA ASN A 5 10.80 3.71 -3.80
C ASN A 5 9.91 4.96 -3.66
N ILE A 6 9.36 5.18 -2.47
CA ILE A 6 8.72 6.43 -2.07
C ILE A 6 9.49 6.96 -0.87
N ALA A 7 10.07 8.16 -1.00
CA ALA A 7 10.86 8.77 0.05
C ALA A 7 10.45 10.22 0.29
N PHE A 8 10.16 10.57 1.54
CA PHE A 8 9.68 11.90 1.90
C PHE A 8 9.95 12.21 3.38
N GLN A 9 9.96 13.50 3.68
CA GLN A 9 10.10 14.01 5.04
C GLN A 9 8.72 14.32 5.64
N ALA A 10 8.43 13.75 6.80
CA ALA A 10 7.28 14.10 7.64
C ALA A 10 7.79 14.30 9.07
N ALA A 11 8.26 15.52 9.35
CA ALA A 11 9.05 15.83 10.56
C ALA A 11 8.36 15.34 11.86
N PRO A 12 9.12 14.69 12.77
CA PRO A 12 10.57 14.49 12.76
C PRO A 12 11.05 13.30 11.92
N PHE A 13 10.15 12.55 11.29
CA PHE A 13 10.45 11.29 10.64
C PHE A 13 10.80 11.44 9.15
N PHE A 14 11.71 10.59 8.70
CA PHE A 14 12.00 10.40 7.28
C PHE A 14 11.47 9.03 6.83
N TYR A 15 10.58 9.01 5.85
CA TYR A 15 10.05 7.78 5.28
C TYR A 15 10.89 7.38 4.06
N ASN A 16 11.25 6.11 3.97
CA ASN A 16 11.93 5.53 2.82
C ASN A 16 11.40 4.12 2.56
N LEU A 17 10.35 4.04 1.76
CA LEU A 17 9.56 2.84 1.51
C LEU A 17 9.99 2.25 0.18
N SER A 18 10.70 1.13 0.23
CA SER A 18 11.15 0.41 -0.97
C SER A 18 10.27 -0.81 -1.24
N PHE A 19 10.00 -1.06 -2.52
CA PHE A 19 9.10 -2.13 -2.96
C PHE A 19 9.85 -3.09 -3.88
N ASP A 20 9.71 -4.39 -3.59
CA ASP A 20 10.31 -5.46 -4.40
C ASP A 20 9.31 -6.06 -5.39
N ASP A 21 8.06 -6.19 -4.94
CA ASP A 21 6.96 -6.78 -5.70
C ASP A 21 5.88 -5.76 -6.06
N ARG A 22 5.08 -6.12 -7.08
CA ARG A 22 3.91 -5.33 -7.49
C ARG A 22 2.85 -5.26 -6.39
N ILE A 23 2.73 -6.30 -5.58
CA ILE A 23 1.80 -6.36 -4.44
C ILE A 23 2.67 -6.37 -3.19
N THR A 24 2.51 -5.38 -2.33
CA THR A 24 3.17 -5.32 -1.02
C THR A 24 2.11 -5.41 0.06
N LEU A 25 2.24 -6.37 0.95
CA LEU A 25 1.37 -6.57 2.10
C LEU A 25 2.08 -6.00 3.32
N VAL A 26 1.48 -5.00 3.95
CA VAL A 26 2.05 -4.37 5.14
C VAL A 26 1.31 -4.88 6.37
N GLY A 27 1.94 -5.82 7.07
CA GLY A 27 1.41 -6.46 8.27
C GLY A 27 1.65 -5.66 9.56
N GLY A 28 1.69 -6.38 10.67
CA GLY A 28 1.98 -5.85 12.01
C GLY A 28 0.76 -5.46 12.84
N ASP A 29 1.01 -5.27 14.13
CA ASP A 29 0.01 -4.98 15.15
C ASP A 29 -0.71 -3.63 14.96
N SER A 30 -1.73 -3.40 15.80
CA SER A 30 -2.32 -2.08 15.92
C SER A 30 -1.29 -1.10 16.47
N GLY A 31 -1.35 0.16 16.03
CA GLY A 31 -0.45 1.21 16.51
C GLY A 31 0.95 1.25 15.87
N THR A 32 1.24 0.47 14.82
CA THR A 32 2.55 0.49 14.13
C THR A 32 2.73 1.66 13.14
N GLY A 33 1.82 2.64 13.13
CA GLY A 33 1.91 3.82 12.25
C GLY A 33 1.36 3.64 10.83
N LYS A 34 0.66 2.54 10.53
CA LYS A 34 0.02 2.32 9.21
C LYS A 34 -0.98 3.41 8.85
N THR A 35 -1.89 3.75 9.76
CA THR A 35 -2.88 4.82 9.56
C THR A 35 -2.22 6.17 9.33
N VAL A 36 -1.19 6.51 10.11
CA VAL A 36 -0.41 7.75 9.93
C VAL A 36 0.25 7.78 8.55
N LEU A 37 0.83 6.66 8.08
CA LEU A 37 1.37 6.57 6.74
C LEU A 37 0.27 6.80 5.68
N TYR A 38 -0.91 6.20 5.83
CA TYR A 38 -2.02 6.42 4.90
C TYR A 38 -2.43 7.90 4.83
N GLU A 39 -2.55 8.56 5.98
CA GLU A 39 -2.89 9.99 6.07
C GLU A 39 -1.85 10.86 5.35
N ILE A 40 -0.55 10.59 5.55
CA ILE A 40 0.50 11.35 4.86
C ILE A 40 0.46 11.11 3.34
N LEU A 41 0.10 9.90 2.90
CA LEU A 41 -0.08 9.62 1.48
C LEU A 41 -1.24 10.40 0.86
N GLU A 42 -2.24 10.84 1.65
CA GLU A 42 -3.32 11.72 1.17
C GLU A 42 -2.80 13.10 0.74
N ASP A 43 -1.74 13.59 1.37
CA ASP A 43 -1.07 14.82 0.98
C ASP A 43 -0.09 14.57 -0.17
N LEU A 44 0.70 13.49 -0.09
CA LEU A 44 1.72 13.19 -1.10
C LEU A 44 1.12 12.99 -2.49
N LYS A 45 -0.07 12.36 -2.61
CA LYS A 45 -0.74 12.17 -3.90
C LYS A 45 -1.08 13.49 -4.62
N LEU A 46 -1.03 14.64 -3.93
CA LEU A 46 -1.27 15.96 -4.52
C LEU A 46 -0.01 16.55 -5.18
N THR A 47 1.15 15.93 -4.98
CA THR A 47 2.42 16.33 -5.61
C THR A 47 2.55 15.72 -7.00
N ASP A 48 3.28 16.38 -7.90
CA ASP A 48 3.57 15.86 -9.24
C ASP A 48 4.35 14.54 -9.20
N GLU A 49 5.24 14.36 -8.22
CA GLU A 49 6.05 13.15 -8.08
C GLU A 49 5.19 11.93 -7.72
N TYR A 50 4.18 12.12 -6.87
CA TYR A 50 3.39 11.02 -6.30
C TYR A 50 1.92 11.00 -6.76
N HIS A 51 1.54 11.73 -7.81
CA HIS A 51 0.16 11.85 -8.30
C HIS A 51 -0.51 10.53 -8.73
N ALA A 52 0.28 9.48 -9.04
CA ALA A 52 -0.24 8.17 -9.39
C ALA A 52 -0.78 7.38 -8.18
N ILE A 53 -0.64 7.90 -6.96
CA ILE A 53 -1.19 7.28 -5.76
C ILE A 53 -2.73 7.37 -5.77
N LYS A 54 -3.38 6.23 -5.54
CA LYS A 54 -4.84 6.11 -5.34
C LYS A 54 -5.09 5.43 -3.99
N LEU A 55 -5.95 6.03 -3.17
CA LEU A 55 -6.13 5.64 -1.78
C LEU A 55 -7.57 5.17 -1.57
N PHE A 56 -7.73 4.01 -0.92
CA PHE A 56 -9.00 3.43 -0.55
C PHE A 56 -9.00 3.04 0.93
N ASN A 57 -10.10 3.33 1.63
CA ASN A 57 -10.30 2.96 3.03
C ASN A 57 -11.79 2.66 3.28
N TYR A 58 -12.20 2.54 4.54
CA TYR A 58 -13.58 2.20 4.91
C TYR A 58 -14.64 3.20 4.45
N LYS A 59 -14.25 4.43 4.07
CA LYS A 59 -15.15 5.44 3.49
C LYS A 59 -15.31 5.27 1.98
N SER A 60 -14.51 4.42 1.34
CA SER A 60 -14.58 4.17 -0.10
C SER A 60 -15.76 3.27 -0.43
N GLU A 61 -16.70 3.80 -1.19
CA GLU A 61 -17.81 3.04 -1.75
C GLU A 61 -17.40 2.40 -3.08
N ASN A 62 -17.96 1.23 -3.41
CA ASN A 62 -17.79 0.58 -4.73
C ASN A 62 -16.33 0.37 -5.18
N ILE A 63 -15.44 0.00 -4.25
CA ILE A 63 -13.98 -0.15 -4.48
C ILE A 63 -13.64 -0.92 -5.77
N LEU A 64 -14.34 -2.01 -6.08
CA LEU A 64 -14.08 -2.80 -7.29
C LEU A 64 -14.25 -1.98 -8.58
N GLU A 65 -15.30 -1.15 -8.67
CA GLU A 65 -15.56 -0.35 -9.86
C GLU A 65 -14.55 0.79 -10.00
N ASP A 66 -14.08 1.35 -8.89
CA ASP A 66 -13.05 2.37 -8.92
C ASP A 66 -11.66 1.79 -9.21
N LEU A 67 -11.35 0.59 -8.72
CA LEU A 67 -10.16 -0.16 -9.12
C LEU A 67 -10.16 -0.47 -10.62
N LYS A 68 -11.31 -0.83 -11.20
CA LYS A 68 -11.44 -1.05 -12.65
C LYS A 68 -11.14 0.18 -13.48
N LYS A 69 -11.29 1.40 -12.93
CA LYS A 69 -10.93 2.66 -13.59
C LYS A 69 -9.45 3.01 -13.42
N CYS A 70 -8.77 2.45 -12.42
CA CYS A 70 -7.36 2.72 -12.17
C CYS A 70 -6.48 2.02 -13.21
N ARG A 71 -5.56 2.76 -13.84
CA ARG A 71 -4.51 2.24 -14.71
C ARG A 71 -3.21 2.95 -14.39
N ASN A 72 -2.11 2.20 -14.39
CA ASN A 72 -0.77 2.71 -14.07
C ASN A 72 -0.72 3.44 -12.70
N SER A 73 -1.52 2.98 -11.74
CA SER A 73 -1.65 3.59 -10.41
C SER A 73 -0.86 2.82 -9.35
N PHE A 74 -0.41 3.54 -8.31
CA PHE A 74 -0.01 2.95 -7.04
C PHE A 74 -1.20 2.99 -6.08
N VAL A 75 -1.86 1.85 -5.89
CA VAL A 75 -3.09 1.73 -5.11
C VAL A 75 -2.76 1.32 -3.68
N VAL A 76 -3.20 2.11 -2.72
CA VAL A 76 -3.11 1.78 -1.29
C VAL A 76 -4.49 1.51 -0.74
N ILE A 77 -4.66 0.36 -0.08
CA ILE A 77 -5.92 -0.01 0.57
C ILE A 77 -5.66 -0.19 2.07
N ASP A 78 -6.21 0.72 2.88
CA ASP A 78 -6.19 0.61 4.33
C ASP A 78 -7.27 -0.37 4.82
N ASN A 79 -7.02 -1.06 5.93
CA ASN A 79 -7.91 -2.09 6.49
C ASN A 79 -8.40 -3.11 5.42
N ALA A 80 -7.48 -3.52 4.55
CA ALA A 80 -7.80 -4.34 3.38
C ALA A 80 -8.42 -5.69 3.75
N ASP A 81 -8.16 -6.22 4.95
CA ASP A 81 -8.78 -7.46 5.45
C ASP A 81 -10.31 -7.43 5.39
N ILE A 82 -10.90 -6.24 5.58
CA ILE A 82 -12.35 -6.04 5.57
C ILE A 82 -12.83 -5.65 4.17
N LEU A 83 -12.04 -4.88 3.44
CA LEU A 83 -12.49 -4.21 2.21
C LEU A 83 -12.32 -5.05 0.94
N ILE A 84 -11.35 -5.97 0.90
CA ILE A 84 -11.06 -6.73 -0.32
C ILE A 84 -11.86 -8.04 -0.37
N THR A 85 -12.82 -8.08 -1.28
CA THR A 85 -13.59 -9.30 -1.60
C THR A 85 -12.80 -10.22 -2.53
N ASN A 86 -13.30 -11.44 -2.75
CA ASN A 86 -12.72 -12.38 -3.72
C ASN A 86 -12.63 -11.79 -5.14
N ASP A 87 -13.61 -10.98 -5.55
CA ASP A 87 -13.57 -10.31 -6.86
C ASP A 87 -12.49 -9.23 -6.94
N ILE A 88 -12.27 -8.49 -5.85
CA ILE A 88 -11.17 -7.52 -5.76
C ILE A 88 -9.82 -8.26 -5.79
N ARG A 89 -9.66 -9.35 -5.04
CA ARG A 89 -8.44 -10.19 -5.06
C ARG A 89 -8.17 -10.71 -6.47
N LYS A 90 -9.20 -11.23 -7.15
CA LYS A 90 -9.11 -11.67 -8.55
C LYS A 90 -8.68 -10.54 -9.47
N PHE A 91 -9.27 -9.35 -9.34
CA PHE A 91 -8.89 -8.20 -10.13
C PHE A 91 -7.41 -7.83 -9.91
N ILE A 92 -6.97 -7.72 -8.65
CA ILE A 92 -5.57 -7.43 -8.29
C ILE A 92 -4.61 -8.44 -8.92
N ASN A 93 -4.96 -9.73 -8.91
CA ASN A 93 -4.09 -10.79 -9.45
C ASN A 93 -3.91 -10.72 -10.96
N PHE A 94 -4.96 -10.37 -11.71
CA PHE A 94 -4.98 -10.50 -13.17
C PHE A 94 -4.85 -9.16 -13.92
N GLU A 95 -5.10 -8.02 -13.27
CA GLU A 95 -4.82 -6.71 -13.84
C GLU A 95 -3.45 -6.20 -13.38
N PHE A 96 -2.49 -6.20 -14.29
CA PHE A 96 -1.06 -5.99 -13.97
C PHE A 96 -0.61 -4.53 -14.06
N SER A 97 -1.43 -3.62 -14.61
CA SER A 97 -1.02 -2.22 -14.79
C SER A 97 -0.83 -1.46 -13.47
N ASN A 98 -1.47 -1.89 -12.39
CA ASN A 98 -1.39 -1.23 -11.09
C ASN A 98 -0.40 -1.93 -10.15
N GLN A 99 0.23 -1.13 -9.30
CA GLN A 99 1.01 -1.57 -8.12
C GLN A 99 0.16 -1.37 -6.87
N TYR A 100 0.32 -2.23 -5.87
CA TYR A 100 -0.53 -2.27 -4.68
C TYR A 100 0.29 -2.27 -3.39
N MET A 101 -0.14 -1.48 -2.41
CA MET A 101 0.24 -1.60 -1.00
C MET A 101 -1.01 -1.85 -0.17
N LEU A 102 -1.14 -3.03 0.42
CA LEU A 102 -2.33 -3.46 1.12
C LEU A 102 -2.02 -3.58 2.61
N PHE A 103 -2.77 -2.88 3.46
CA PHE A 103 -2.69 -3.06 4.90
C PHE A 103 -3.59 -4.26 5.25
N LEU A 104 -2.98 -5.44 5.23
CA LEU A 104 -3.66 -6.72 5.16
C LEU A 104 -2.91 -7.75 6.02
N ARG A 105 -3.65 -8.59 6.75
CA ARG A 105 -3.10 -9.76 7.45
C ARG A 105 -3.37 -11.05 6.68
N ASN A 106 -4.57 -11.22 6.13
CA ASN A 106 -4.93 -12.41 5.37
C ASN A 106 -4.69 -12.23 3.85
N CYS A 107 -3.62 -12.84 3.36
CA CYS A 107 -3.23 -12.83 1.96
C CYS A 107 -3.94 -13.88 1.07
N ASP A 108 -4.82 -14.73 1.61
CA ASP A 108 -5.43 -15.84 0.87
C ASP A 108 -6.05 -15.36 -0.45
N GLY A 109 -5.74 -16.07 -1.53
CA GLY A 109 -6.24 -15.74 -2.87
C GLY A 109 -5.55 -14.55 -3.53
N LEU A 110 -4.46 -14.01 -2.98
CA LEU A 110 -3.55 -13.08 -3.69
C LEU A 110 -2.31 -13.81 -4.21
N ASN A 111 -1.87 -13.45 -5.41
CA ASN A 111 -0.65 -13.97 -6.03
C ASN A 111 0.56 -13.16 -5.55
N VAL A 112 1.10 -13.54 -4.39
CA VAL A 112 2.22 -12.87 -3.71
C VAL A 112 3.44 -13.79 -3.61
N SER A 113 4.60 -13.20 -3.33
CA SER A 113 5.85 -13.91 -3.02
C SER A 113 6.32 -13.57 -1.61
N ASP A 114 7.34 -14.25 -1.09
CA ASP A 114 7.94 -13.95 0.22
C ASP A 114 8.38 -12.47 0.34
N LYS A 115 8.78 -11.85 -0.79
CA LYS A 115 9.20 -10.44 -0.82
C LYS A 115 8.04 -9.45 -0.76
N SER A 116 6.80 -9.93 -0.92
CA SER A 116 5.61 -9.11 -0.82
C SER A 116 5.30 -8.73 0.63
N PHE A 117 5.73 -9.52 1.61
CA PHE A 117 5.41 -9.34 3.03
C PHE A 117 6.37 -8.35 3.69
N LYS A 118 5.83 -7.25 4.20
CA LYS A 118 6.60 -6.18 4.83
C LYS A 118 5.98 -5.72 6.14
N VAL A 119 6.80 -5.13 6.99
CA VAL A 119 6.39 -4.44 8.22
C VAL A 119 6.99 -3.04 8.26
N LEU A 120 6.27 -2.08 8.85
CA LEU A 120 6.83 -0.75 9.11
C LEU A 120 7.80 -0.82 10.29
N LYS A 121 9.00 -0.27 10.11
CA LYS A 121 10.05 -0.23 11.13
C LYS A 121 10.54 1.19 11.32
N LEU A 122 10.63 1.61 12.59
CA LEU A 122 11.20 2.88 12.99
C LEU A 122 12.59 2.63 13.58
N LYS A 123 13.61 3.28 13.00
CA LYS A 123 14.98 3.30 13.51
C LYS A 123 15.61 4.66 13.27
N ASP A 124 16.13 5.30 14.31
CA ASP A 124 16.82 6.61 14.22
C ASP A 124 16.01 7.67 13.45
N ASN A 125 14.72 7.80 13.77
CA ASN A 125 13.74 8.66 13.07
C ASN A 125 13.48 8.32 11.59
N LYS A 126 14.02 7.22 11.08
CA LYS A 126 13.74 6.70 9.75
C LYS A 126 12.68 5.61 9.81
N ILE A 127 11.66 5.72 8.97
CA ILE A 127 10.61 4.73 8.80
C ILE A 127 10.81 4.00 7.47
N THR A 128 10.95 2.68 7.52
CA THR A 128 11.19 1.80 6.36
C THR A 128 10.15 0.68 6.29
N LEU A 129 10.04 0.07 5.11
CA LEU A 129 9.44 -1.25 4.94
C LEU A 129 10.56 -2.29 5.03
N GLU A 130 10.45 -3.21 5.98
CA GLU A 130 11.37 -4.35 6.13
C GLU A 130 10.62 -5.66 5.93
N GLU A 131 11.32 -6.72 5.52
CA GLU A 131 10.72 -8.05 5.37
C GLU A 131 10.17 -8.55 6.71
N GLU A 132 9.00 -9.19 6.65
CA GLU A 132 8.42 -9.89 7.79
C GLU A 132 9.19 -11.20 8.01
N VAL A 133 9.77 -11.40 9.21
CA VAL A 133 10.61 -12.54 9.59
C VAL A 133 9.82 -13.52 10.45
#